data_AF-X1DJ37-F1
#
_entry.id   AF-X1DJ37-F1
#
_cell.length_a   1.000
_cell.length_b   1.000
_cell.length_c   1.000
_cell.angle_alpha   90.00
_cell.angle_beta   90.00
_cell.angle_gamma   90.00
#
_symmetry.space_group_name_H-M   'P 1'
#
loop_
_entity.id
_entity.type
_entity.pdbx_description
1 polymer ?
#
loop_
_entity_poly.entity_id
_entity_poly.type
_entity_poly.pdbx_seq_one_letter_code
_entity_poly.pdbx_strand_id
1 'polypeptide(L)'
;PRICLNRFDFKKEFSEYPNYTDTIFDDEAEVSIEGAAAPFTGRFKPRGPGRLKAFYDQDPFGPWRLQIYDMFDWDTGTLNSFELTITTPEPTTVILLLLGAGLMTVFKPRRGR
;
A
#
# COMPACT_ATOMS: atom_id res chain seq x y z
N PRO A 1 5.38 3.72 -9.54
CA PRO A 1 6.33 4.49 -8.68
C PRO A 1 7.23 3.50 -7.91
N ARG A 2 8.43 3.91 -7.49
CA ARG A 2 9.24 3.12 -6.55
C ARG A 2 9.06 3.72 -5.16
N ILE A 3 8.61 2.91 -4.21
CA ILE A 3 8.48 3.33 -2.80
C ILE A 3 9.49 2.58 -1.95
N CYS A 4 9.70 3.10 -0.75
CA CYS A 4 10.44 2.39 0.26
C CYS A 4 9.47 1.79 1.29
N LEU A 5 9.75 0.57 1.75
CA LEU A 5 8.94 -0.09 2.78
C LEU A 5 9.56 0.08 4.17
N ASN A 6 10.88 -0.14 4.27
CA ASN A 6 11.60 0.03 5.53
C ASN A 6 13.02 0.62 5.41
N ARG A 7 13.51 0.89 4.19
CA ARG A 7 14.89 1.37 4.02
C ARG A 7 15.00 2.89 4.20
N PHE A 8 15.93 3.31 5.03
CA PHE A 8 16.29 4.70 5.18
C PHE A 8 17.51 5.10 4.33
N ASP A 9 17.66 6.42 4.15
CA ASP A 9 18.68 7.11 3.39
C ASP A 9 20.07 6.44 3.46
N PHE A 10 20.53 6.01 2.28
CA PHE A 10 21.85 5.44 2.01
C PHE A 10 23.02 6.30 2.50
N LYS A 11 22.78 7.55 2.90
CA LYS A 11 23.81 8.51 3.27
C LYS A 11 23.78 8.94 4.74
N LYS A 12 22.74 8.63 5.54
CA LYS A 12 22.57 9.31 6.84
C LYS A 12 22.10 8.50 8.04
N GLU A 13 21.30 7.44 7.91
CA GLU A 13 20.93 6.62 9.08
C GLU A 13 20.89 5.14 8.68
N PHE A 14 21.78 4.36 9.26
CA PHE A 14 21.69 2.92 9.22
C PHE A 14 20.85 2.50 10.42
N SER A 15 19.57 2.24 10.20
CA SER A 15 18.75 1.54 11.19
C SER A 15 18.74 0.06 10.82
N GLU A 16 19.32 -0.77 11.68
CA GLU A 16 19.23 -2.22 11.58
C GLU A 16 17.82 -2.65 11.99
N TYR A 17 17.03 -3.11 11.02
CA TYR A 17 15.72 -3.69 11.26
C TYR A 17 15.74 -5.17 10.82
N PRO A 18 16.25 -6.07 11.68
CA PRO A 18 16.27 -7.50 11.38
C PRO A 18 14.91 -8.16 11.65
N ASN A 19 14.75 -9.40 11.18
CA ASN A 19 13.67 -10.32 11.56
C ASN A 19 12.25 -9.83 11.22
N TYR A 20 11.92 -9.81 9.93
CA TYR A 20 10.56 -9.68 9.43
C TYR A 20 9.89 -11.05 9.46
N THR A 21 8.84 -11.20 10.26
CA THR A 21 8.10 -12.47 10.40
C THR A 21 6.63 -12.15 10.28
N ASP A 22 5.99 -12.59 9.20
CA ASP A 22 4.59 -12.26 8.90
C ASP A 22 4.32 -10.74 8.95
N THR A 23 5.28 -9.95 8.46
CA THR A 23 5.17 -8.49 8.41
C THR A 23 4.24 -8.07 7.27
N ILE A 24 3.22 -7.28 7.59
CA ILE A 24 2.32 -6.68 6.62
C ILE A 24 2.60 -5.17 6.59
N PHE A 25 3.06 -4.68 5.44
CA PHE A 25 3.19 -3.25 5.20
C PHE A 25 1.83 -2.68 4.75
N ASP A 26 1.30 -1.71 5.50
CA ASP A 26 0.01 -1.09 5.23
C ASP A 26 -0.04 0.36 5.73
N ASP A 27 -0.38 1.30 4.84
CA ASP A 27 -0.50 2.72 5.16
C ASP A 27 -1.58 3.05 6.18
N GLU A 28 -2.56 2.17 6.33
CA GLU A 28 -3.65 2.28 7.29
C GLU A 28 -3.31 1.65 8.65
N ALA A 29 -2.12 1.06 8.82
CA ALA A 29 -1.69 0.57 10.12
C ALA A 29 -1.53 1.72 11.13
N GLU A 30 -1.84 1.45 12.40
CA GLU A 30 -1.70 2.43 13.49
C GLU A 30 -0.22 2.70 13.80
N VAL A 31 0.56 1.62 13.96
CA VAL A 31 1.96 1.66 14.38
C VAL A 31 2.88 1.82 13.17
N SER A 32 3.80 2.77 13.22
CA SER A 32 4.90 2.90 12.24
C SER A 32 5.93 1.82 12.47
N ILE A 33 6.51 1.27 11.40
CA ILE A 33 7.62 0.33 11.53
C ILE A 33 8.85 0.98 12.18
N GLU A 34 9.01 2.31 12.08
CA GLU A 34 10.06 3.07 12.78
C GLU A 34 9.89 3.07 14.31
N GLY A 35 8.65 2.96 14.80
CA GLY A 35 8.33 2.95 16.23
C GLY A 35 8.24 1.54 16.82
N ALA A 36 8.45 0.51 16.00
CA ALA A 36 8.42 -0.89 16.41
C ALA A 36 9.84 -1.45 16.60
N ALA A 37 9.94 -2.58 17.27
CA ALA A 37 11.18 -3.32 17.46
C ALA A 37 11.04 -4.74 16.91
N ALA A 38 12.15 -5.32 16.46
CA ALA A 38 12.20 -6.70 16.00
C ALA A 38 11.85 -7.70 17.13
N PRO A 39 11.23 -8.85 16.81
CA PRO A 39 10.78 -9.27 15.48
C PRO A 39 9.56 -8.46 15.01
N PHE A 40 9.56 -8.06 13.74
CA PHE A 40 8.49 -7.27 13.14
C PHE A 40 7.30 -8.14 12.76
N THR A 41 6.57 -8.64 13.75
CA THR A 41 5.36 -9.45 13.53
C THR A 41 4.09 -8.60 13.54
N GLY A 42 3.32 -8.68 12.46
CA GLY A 42 2.05 -7.97 12.33
C GLY A 42 2.07 -6.84 11.30
N ARG A 43 1.11 -5.92 11.43
CA ARG A 43 0.82 -4.88 10.43
C ARG A 43 1.41 -3.53 10.82
N PHE A 44 2.24 -2.96 9.95
CA PHE A 44 2.97 -1.72 10.21
C PHE A 44 2.89 -0.73 9.06
N LYS A 45 2.90 0.56 9.40
CA LYS A 45 2.96 1.64 8.42
C LYS A 45 4.38 1.71 7.84
N PRO A 46 4.55 1.72 6.51
CA PRO A 46 5.87 1.77 5.87
C PRO A 46 6.66 3.04 6.18
N ARG A 47 7.99 2.93 6.14
CA ARG A 47 8.95 4.05 6.25
C ARG A 47 9.29 4.63 4.88
N GLY A 48 9.48 5.96 4.81
CA GLY A 48 10.11 6.66 3.68
C GLY A 48 9.25 7.72 2.97
N PRO A 49 9.85 8.51 2.06
CA PRO A 49 9.12 9.45 1.23
C PRO A 49 8.29 8.68 0.19
N GLY A 50 6.97 8.84 0.24
CA GLY A 50 6.04 8.03 -0.54
C GLY A 50 5.76 6.70 0.14
N ARG A 51 4.49 6.45 0.41
CA ARG A 51 3.98 5.24 1.07
C ARG A 51 3.18 4.38 0.09
N LEU A 52 2.55 3.28 0.53
CA LEU A 52 1.74 2.43 -0.36
C LEU A 52 0.59 3.21 -1.04
N LYS A 53 0.12 4.29 -0.41
CA LYS A 53 -0.81 5.27 -0.99
C LYS A 53 -0.36 5.88 -2.31
N ALA A 54 0.93 5.85 -2.64
CA ALA A 54 1.44 6.29 -3.93
C ALA A 54 0.93 5.43 -5.10
N PHE A 55 0.35 4.26 -4.82
CA PHE A 55 -0.28 3.38 -5.81
C PHE A 55 -1.80 3.50 -5.84
N TYR A 56 -2.42 4.36 -5.02
CA TYR A 56 -3.87 4.58 -5.09
C TYR A 56 -4.25 5.16 -6.45
N ASP A 57 -5.37 4.68 -6.98
CA ASP A 57 -5.92 5.02 -8.29
C ASP A 57 -4.96 4.82 -9.48
N GLN A 58 -3.87 4.05 -9.28
CA GLN A 58 -2.98 3.63 -10.35
C GLN A 58 -3.49 2.33 -10.96
N ASP A 59 -3.20 2.13 -12.24
CA ASP A 59 -3.42 0.85 -12.90
C ASP A 59 -2.47 -0.22 -12.30
N PRO A 60 -3.00 -1.29 -11.68
CA PRO A 60 -2.17 -2.34 -11.09
C PRO A 60 -1.66 -3.35 -12.13
N PHE A 61 -2.14 -3.30 -13.37
CA PHE A 61 -1.75 -4.26 -14.41
C PHE A 61 -0.30 -4.05 -14.84
N GLY A 62 0.48 -5.13 -14.74
CA GLY A 62 1.87 -5.14 -15.18
C GLY A 62 2.81 -5.80 -14.18
N PRO A 63 4.12 -5.76 -14.45
CA PRO A 63 5.11 -6.40 -13.61
C PRO A 63 5.35 -5.61 -12.32
N TRP A 64 5.26 -6.30 -11.19
CA TRP A 64 5.67 -5.80 -9.88
C TRP A 64 7.06 -6.32 -9.50
N ARG A 65 7.84 -5.51 -8.78
CA ARG A 65 9.21 -5.86 -8.37
C ARG A 65 9.42 -5.55 -6.90
N LEU A 66 9.73 -6.58 -6.12
CA LEU A 66 10.31 -6.44 -4.79
C LEU A 66 11.83 -6.24 -4.91
N GLN A 67 12.39 -5.29 -4.17
CA GLN A 67 13.83 -5.09 -4.08
C GLN A 67 14.26 -5.12 -2.62
N ILE A 68 15.06 -6.11 -2.26
CA ILE A 68 15.67 -6.26 -0.93
C ILE A 68 17.14 -5.88 -1.06
N TYR A 69 17.62 -5.15 -0.07
CA TYR A 69 19.01 -4.72 -0.02
C TYR A 69 19.59 -5.08 1.33
N ASP A 70 20.66 -5.85 1.27
CA ASP A 70 21.62 -5.95 2.36
C ASP A 70 22.60 -4.78 2.25
N MET A 71 22.94 -4.17 3.38
CA MET A 71 23.82 -3.01 3.46
C MET A 71 25.00 -3.23 4.40
N PHE A 72 25.09 -4.39 5.05
CA PHE A 72 26.12 -4.69 6.02
C PHE A 72 26.87 -5.95 5.58
N ASP A 73 28.17 -5.82 5.36
CA ASP A 73 29.00 -6.84 4.72
C ASP A 73 29.02 -8.19 5.45
N TRP A 74 28.67 -8.21 6.74
CA TRP A 74 28.69 -9.41 7.59
C TRP A 74 27.30 -9.88 8.03
N ASP A 75 26.25 -9.17 7.64
CA ASP A 75 24.88 -9.64 7.85
C ASP A 75 24.47 -10.58 6.72
N THR A 76 23.50 -11.44 7.02
CA THR A 76 22.88 -12.31 6.03
C THR A 76 21.39 -12.40 6.32
N GLY A 77 20.62 -12.75 5.29
CA GLY A 77 19.20 -12.99 5.45
C GLY A 77 18.63 -13.83 4.31
N THR A 78 17.47 -14.43 4.59
CA THR A 78 16.73 -15.23 3.62
C THR A 78 15.34 -14.65 3.46
N LEU A 79 14.92 -14.43 2.22
CA LEU A 79 13.51 -14.18 1.91
C LEU A 79 12.79 -15.54 1.84
N ASN A 80 12.02 -15.86 2.88
CA ASN A 80 11.27 -17.11 2.92
C ASN A 80 9.99 -17.03 2.07
N SER A 81 9.29 -15.90 2.12
CA SER A 81 8.04 -15.66 1.39
C SER A 81 7.85 -14.18 1.09
N PHE A 82 7.10 -13.90 0.03
CA PHE A 82 6.64 -12.56 -0.32
C PHE A 82 5.23 -12.66 -0.90
N GLU A 83 4.36 -11.78 -0.44
CA GLU A 83 3.00 -11.62 -0.96
C GLU A 83 2.77 -10.15 -1.33
N LEU A 84 2.06 -9.95 -2.44
CA LEU A 84 1.55 -8.65 -2.85
C LEU A 84 0.03 -8.74 -2.98
N THR A 85 -0.68 -8.09 -2.07
CA THR A 85 -2.13 -7.98 -2.11
C THR A 85 -2.53 -6.66 -2.78
N ILE A 86 -3.38 -6.74 -3.81
CA ILE A 86 -3.90 -5.59 -4.53
C ILE A 86 -5.42 -5.64 -4.46
N THR A 87 -6.05 -4.53 -4.08
CA THR A 87 -7.51 -4.38 -4.07
C THR A 87 -7.92 -3.33 -5.09
N THR A 88 -8.73 -3.73 -6.06
CA THR A 88 -9.36 -2.83 -7.04
C THR A 88 -10.85 -2.72 -6.77
N PRO A 89 -11.47 -1.54 -6.97
CA PRO A 89 -12.92 -1.44 -6.91
C PRO A 89 -13.56 -2.32 -7.99
N GLU A 90 -14.66 -2.98 -7.64
CA GLU A 90 -15.47 -3.75 -8.60
C GLU A 90 -16.01 -2.79 -9.68
N PRO A 91 -15.82 -3.10 -10.99
CA PRO A 91 -16.22 -2.19 -12.07
C PRO A 91 -17.72 -1.84 -12.06
N THR A 92 -18.55 -2.72 -11.49
CA THR A 92 -20.01 -2.56 -11.42
C THR A 92 -20.46 -1.47 -10.45
N THR A 93 -19.71 -1.20 -9.39
CA THR A 93 -20.08 -0.18 -8.39
C THR A 93 -19.99 1.23 -8.98
N VAL A 94 -19.01 1.49 -9.86
CA VAL A 94 -18.85 2.78 -10.55
C VAL A 94 -19.99 3.00 -11.56
N ILE A 95 -20.36 1.96 -12.32
CA ILE A 95 -21.45 2.02 -13.30
C ILE A 95 -22.80 2.25 -12.60
N LEU A 96 -23.07 1.57 -11.47
CA LEU A 96 -24.30 1.76 -10.69
C LEU A 96 -24.41 3.17 -10.10
N LEU A 97 -23.31 3.76 -9.62
CA LEU A 97 -23.31 5.13 -9.10
C LEU A 97 -23.60 6.16 -10.21
N LEU A 98 -23.03 5.97 -11.40
CA LEU A 98 -23.26 6.87 -12.54
C LEU A 98 -24.68 6.73 -13.12
N LEU A 99 -25.21 5.51 -13.19
CA LEU A 99 -26.58 5.27 -13.67
C LEU A 99 -27.65 5.70 -12.64
N GLY A 100 -27.39 5.50 -11.34
CA GLY A 100 -28.31 5.86 -10.25
C GLY A 100 -28.51 7.38 -10.08
N ALA A 101 -27.46 8.18 -10.26
CA ALA A 101 -27.57 9.64 -10.21
C ALA A 101 -28.32 10.25 -11.41
N GLY A 102 -28.25 9.60 -12.58
CA GLY A 102 -28.95 10.05 -13.80
C GLY A 102 -30.48 9.97 -13.70
N LEU A 103 -31.02 8.99 -12.98
CA LEU A 103 -32.48 8.76 -12.91
C LEU A 103 -33.23 9.83 -12.09
N MET A 104 -32.58 10.45 -11.10
CA MET A 104 -33.20 11.44 -10.21
C MET A 104 -33.46 12.81 -10.88
N THR A 105 -32.85 13.07 -12.05
CA THR A 105 -33.05 14.34 -12.78
C THR A 105 -34.23 14.31 -13.75
N VAL A 106 -34.82 13.13 -14.02
CA VAL A 106 -35.83 12.94 -15.08
C VAL A 106 -37.28 13.13 -14.57
N PHE A 107 -37.52 13.08 -13.26
CA PHE A 107 -38.87 13.29 -12.70
C PHE A 107 -39.10 14.74 -12.26
N LYS A 108 -39.26 15.66 -13.23
CA LYS A 108 -39.92 16.95 -12.97
C LYS A 108 -41.41 16.78 -13.27
N PRO A 109 -42.32 16.78 -12.27
CA PRO A 109 -43.74 16.55 -12.52
C PRO A 109 -44.33 17.72 -13.31
N ARG A 110 -44.96 17.43 -14.45
CA ARG A 110 -45.78 18.41 -15.17
C ARG A 110 -47.06 18.65 -14.37
N ARG A 111 -47.22 19.87 -13.84
CA ARG A 111 -48.45 20.32 -13.17
C ARG A 111 -49.57 20.36 -14.21
N GLY A 112 -50.67 19.66 -13.95
CA GLY A 112 -51.87 19.60 -14.79
C GLY A 112 -52.57 20.95 -14.93
N ARG A 113 -53.44 21.04 -15.95
CA ARG A 113 -54.19 22.20 -16.46
C ARG A 113 -54.85 23.06 -15.38
#